data_AF-A0A961RHH0-F1
#
_entry.id   AF-A0A961RHH0-F1
#
_cell.length_a   1.000
_cell.length_b   1.000
_cell.length_c   1.000
_cell.angle_alpha   90.00
_cell.angle_beta   90.00
_cell.angle_gamma   90.00
#
_symmetry.space_group_name_H-M   'P 1'
#
loop_
_entity.id
_entity.type
_entity.pdbx_description
1 polymer ?
#
loop_
_entity_poly.entity_id
_entity_poly.type
_entity_poly.pdbx_seq_one_letter_code
_entity_poly.pdbx_strand_id
1 'polypeptide(L)' 'SLAKVPVILVVGNREAEEGTVSMRRLGSQQSQSMTLDEAIVMLAEEATPPDVKRARSA' A
#
# COMPACT_ATOMS: atom_id res chain seq x y z
N SER A 1 -5.26 -14.60 17.40
CA SER A 1 -4.77 -13.26 17.04
C SER A 1 -3.45 -13.35 16.29
N LEU A 2 -3.49 -13.50 14.96
CA LEU A 2 -2.32 -13.17 14.13
C LEU A 2 -2.69 -11.86 13.45
N ALA A 3 -2.09 -10.75 13.89
CA ALA A 3 -2.06 -9.53 13.12
C ALA A 3 -1.20 -9.80 11.87
N LYS A 4 -1.83 -10.45 10.88
CA LYS A 4 -1.20 -10.77 9.61
C LYS A 4 -0.95 -9.43 8.91
N VAL A 5 0.30 -8.97 8.91
CA VAL A 5 0.70 -7.76 8.18
C VAL A 5 0.37 -8.01 6.70
N PRO A 6 -0.62 -7.31 6.13
CA PRO A 6 -1.16 -7.66 4.81
C PRO A 6 -0.26 -7.18 3.66
N VAL A 7 0.59 -6.19 3.93
CA VAL A 7 1.41 -5.50 2.94
C VAL A 7 2.85 -5.39 3.41
N ILE A 8 3.79 -5.68 2.51
CA ILE A 8 5.23 -5.55 2.69
C ILE A 8 5.72 -4.53 1.65
N LEU A 9 6.32 -3.45 2.10
CA LEU A 9 6.94 -2.45 1.23
C LEU A 9 8.46 -2.63 1.26
N VAL A 10 9.07 -2.65 0.09
CA VAL A 10 10.52 -2.76 -0.11
C VAL A 10 11.00 -1.47 -0.76
N VAL A 11 11.95 -0.81 -0.08
CA VAL A 11 12.59 0.41 -0.54
C VAL A 11 14.10 0.18 -0.49
N GLY A 12 14.72 0.10 -1.66
CA GLY A 12 16.17 0.06 -1.82
C GLY A 12 16.74 1.42 -2.24
N ASN A 13 18.02 1.42 -2.59
CA ASN A 13 18.71 2.65 -3.00
C ASN A 13 18.12 3.23 -4.30
N ARG A 14 17.77 2.35 -5.25
CA ARG A 14 17.19 2.76 -6.53
C ARG A 14 15.78 3.33 -6.35
N GLU A 15 14.97 2.68 -5.54
CA GLU A 15 13.60 3.12 -5.24
C GLU A 15 13.58 4.49 -4.55
N ALA A 16 14.54 4.73 -3.65
CA ALA A 16 14.69 6.02 -2.99
C ALA A 16 15.07 7.16 -3.96
N GLU A 17 15.92 6.88 -4.95
CA GLU A 17 16.31 7.85 -5.98
C GLU A 17 15.17 8.15 -6.96
N GLU A 18 14.40 7.12 -7.35
CA GLU A 18 13.29 7.25 -8.32
C GLU A 18 11.95 7.67 -7.66
N GLY A 19 11.88 7.73 -6.32
CA GLY A 19 10.63 8.04 -5.59
C GLY A 19 9.57 6.94 -5.71
N THR A 20 10.01 5.70 -5.92
CA THR A 20 9.14 4.53 -6.11
C THR A 20 9.20 3.61 -4.91
N VAL A 21 8.26 2.67 -4.82
CA VAL A 21 8.23 1.61 -3.81
C VAL A 21 7.81 0.30 -4.44
N SER A 22 8.44 -0.79 -4.01
CA SER A 22 8.02 -2.14 -4.40
C SER A 22 7.09 -2.73 -3.34
N MET A 23 5.83 -2.99 -3.70
CA MET A 23 4.82 -3.50 -2.79
C MET A 23 4.55 -5.00 -3.04
N ARG A 24 4.54 -5.79 -1.96
CA ARG A 24 4.17 -7.21 -1.94
C ARG A 24 3.07 -7.48 -0.92
N ARG A 25 2.12 -8.35 -1.26
CA ARG A 25 1.01 -8.74 -0.37
C ARG A 25 1.27 -10.07 0.32
N LEU A 26 0.76 -10.24 1.53
CA LEU A 26 0.84 -11.50 2.26
C LEU A 26 0.10 -12.61 1.49
N GLY A 27 0.80 -13.70 1.16
CA GLY A 27 0.26 -14.81 0.38
C GLY A 27 0.45 -14.69 -1.13
N SER A 28 1.03 -13.57 -1.61
CA SER A 28 1.45 -13.41 -3.02
C SER A 28 2.97 -13.26 -3.11
N GLN A 29 3.56 -13.85 -4.14
CA GLN A 29 4.98 -13.66 -4.46
C GLN A 29 5.21 -12.50 -5.44
N GLN A 30 4.14 -11.99 -6.04
CA GLN A 30 4.23 -10.89 -7.00
C GLN A 30 4.48 -9.58 -6.26
N SER A 31 5.54 -8.89 -6.68
CA SER A 31 5.87 -7.55 -6.20
C SER A 31 5.63 -6.58 -7.35
N GLN A 32 4.96 -5.47 -7.06
CA GLN A 32 4.68 -4.43 -8.04
C GLN A 32 5.39 -3.15 -7.62
N SER A 33 6.14 -2.54 -8.55
CA SER A 33 6.71 -1.22 -8.35
C SER A 33 5.70 -0.15 -8.77
N MET A 34 5.60 0.91 -7.98
CA MET A 34 4.72 2.05 -8.18
C MET A 34 5.33 3.29 -7.51
N THR A 35 4.80 4.47 -7.81
CA THR A 35 5.26 5.68 -7.12
C THR A 35 4.84 5.65 -5.66
N LEU A 36 5.59 6.35 -4.80
CA LEU A 36 5.25 6.46 -3.38
C LEU A 36 3.86 7.08 -3.18
N ASP A 37 3.51 8.10 -3.97
CA ASP A 37 2.22 8.78 -3.88
C ASP A 37 1.05 7.83 -4.21
N GLU A 38 1.17 7.05 -5.29
CA GLU A 38 0.16 6.04 -5.64
C GLU A 38 0.01 4.99 -4.54
N ALA A 39 1.13 4.52 -3.97
CA ALA A 39 1.10 3.57 -2.88
C ALA A 39 0.35 4.11 -1.66
N ILE A 40 0.60 5.37 -1.28
CA ILE A 40 -0.07 6.02 -0.15
C ILE A 40 -1.58 6.13 -0.40
N VAL A 41 -1.98 6.61 -1.59
CA VAL A 41 -3.40 6.76 -1.93
C VAL A 41 -4.11 5.41 -1.87
N MET A 42 -3.55 4.38 -2.51
CA MET A 42 -4.16 3.04 -2.52
C MET A 42 -4.27 2.44 -1.12
N LEU A 43 -3.21 2.57 -0.30
CA LEU A 43 -3.22 2.05 1.07
C LEU A 43 -4.22 2.81 1.95
N ALA A 44 -4.30 4.13 1.82
CA ALA A 44 -5.27 4.94 2.54
C ALA A 44 -6.70 4.58 2.15
N GLU A 45 -6.97 4.41 0.85
CA GLU A 45 -8.28 3.97 0.37
C GLU A 45 -8.63 2.57 0.87
N GLU A 46 -7.73 1.60 0.79
CA GLU A 46 -7.99 0.24 1.27
C GLU A 46 -8.18 0.18 2.79
N ALA A 47 -7.38 0.95 3.54
CA ALA A 47 -7.48 1.02 4.99
C ALA A 47 -8.71 1.79 5.48
N THR A 48 -9.36 2.59 4.62
CA THR A 48 -10.55 3.35 5.02
C THR A 48 -11.75 2.41 5.17
N PRO A 49 -12.33 2.32 6.37
CA PRO A 49 -13.52 1.50 6.61
C PRO A 49 -14.71 1.94 5.73
N PRO A 50 -15.58 1.01 5.30
CA PRO A 50 -16.67 1.33 4.36
C PRO A 50 -17.68 2.35 4.91
N ASP A 51 -17.87 2.39 6.23
CA ASP A 51 -18.66 3.37 6.97
C ASP A 51 -18.09 4.80 6.85
N VAL A 52 -16.77 4.95 7.01
CA VAL A 52 -16.08 6.24 6.85
C VAL A 52 -16.07 6.69 5.39
N LYS A 53 -15.91 5.76 4.43
CA LYS A 53 -16.02 6.06 3.00
C LYS A 53 -17.39 6.63 2.63
N ARG A 54 -18.47 6.01 3.13
CA ARG A 54 -19.85 6.46 2.90
C ARG A 54 -20.12 7.84 3.50
N ALA A 55 -19.56 8.13 4.67
CA ALA A 55 -19.74 9.43 5.34
C ALA A 55 -19.00 10.59 4.65
N ARG A 56 -17.88 10.34 3.97
CA ARG A 56 -17.11 11.36 3.21
C ARG A 56 -17.68 11.67 1.82
N SER A 57 -18.55 10.81 1.31
CA SER A 57 -19.15 10.93 -0.03
C SER A 57 -20.58 11.48 -0.01
N ALA A 58 -21.12 11.76 1.19
CA ALA A 58 -22.36 12.49 1.43
C ALA A 58 -22.06 13.96 1.73
#